data_AF-A0A356AZU8-F1
#
_entry.id   AF-A0A356AZU8-F1
#
_cell.length_a   1.000
_cell.length_b   1.000
_cell.length_c   1.000
_cell.angle_alpha   90.00
_cell.angle_beta   90.00
_cell.angle_gamma   90.00
#
_symmetry.space_group_name_H-M   'P 1'
#
loop_
_entity.id
_entity.type
_entity.pdbx_description
1 polymer ?
#
loop_
_entity_poly.entity_id
_entity_poly.type
_entity_poly.pdbx_seq_one_letter_code
_entity_poly.pdbx_strand_id
1 'polypeptide(L)'
;INNFKYKIALPAPSLYGQYDYSRRRILAGLLKLGFDMIYEVAKGAELVTYATNMLLDKPGHTYPLISSACPAVVKLIQVRFPDLIDRIVKIESPMEVSAAMAVQQAMEKTGLPEKDIGVFFISPCAAKVTNVKAPYEKTTSRVDGVIAISDIYKNLLEACKQADESEYDKELAGFQGIIWADTGGESSGIQKHKTLAVDGIHHVIDIFEKIENEELHGVEFIEALACTGGCLGGPLTVENPYVAKTILRNKADNQQPKKTRMEIPEEELNKYVWTKDIQYKPILKLDDDFGVAMEMLEKLEEITESLPGLDCGACGAPGCRALAEDIVRGTSIKADCIVELRDKVKKLEQEIKQLKGKKKCE
;
A
#
# COMPACT_ATOMS: atom_id res chain seq x y z
N ILE A 1 6.38 12.06 17.96
CA ILE A 1 5.09 11.73 18.62
C ILE A 1 4.82 12.54 19.90
N ASN A 2 5.82 13.22 20.50
CA ASN A 2 5.69 13.86 21.83
C ASN A 2 4.92 15.18 21.88
N ASN A 3 4.44 15.69 20.74
CA ASN A 3 3.70 16.96 20.68
C ASN A 3 2.22 16.80 21.06
N PHE A 4 1.76 15.57 21.28
CA PHE A 4 0.37 15.26 21.61
C PHE A 4 0.24 14.89 23.09
N LYS A 5 -0.87 15.29 23.70
CA LYS A 5 -1.16 15.00 25.12
C LYS A 5 -1.68 13.57 25.33
N TYR A 6 -2.31 13.01 24.30
CA TYR A 6 -2.82 11.64 24.32
C TYR A 6 -2.46 10.96 23.00
N LYS A 7 -1.81 9.80 23.05
CA LYS A 7 -1.27 9.10 21.89
C LYS A 7 -2.00 7.79 21.69
N ILE A 8 -2.58 7.61 20.52
CA ILE A 8 -3.28 6.40 20.10
C ILE A 8 -2.37 5.61 19.15
N ALA A 9 -2.16 4.33 19.45
CA ALA A 9 -1.60 3.39 18.48
C ALA A 9 -2.71 2.69 17.71
N LEU A 10 -2.59 2.68 16.39
CA LEU A 10 -3.39 1.88 15.48
C LEU A 10 -2.55 0.71 14.96
N PRO A 11 -2.53 -0.46 15.62
CA PRO A 11 -1.80 -1.61 15.09
C PRO A 11 -2.49 -2.19 13.86
N ALA A 12 -1.75 -2.35 12.76
CA ALA A 12 -2.19 -3.16 11.64
C ALA A 12 -2.35 -4.64 12.06
N PRO A 13 -3.31 -5.39 11.47
CA PRO A 13 -3.49 -6.80 11.83
C PRO A 13 -2.24 -7.66 11.57
N SER A 14 -1.41 -7.26 10.59
CA SER A 14 -0.17 -7.96 10.26
C SER A 14 0.85 -7.94 11.40
N LEU A 15 0.79 -6.97 12.32
CA LEU A 15 1.63 -6.89 13.51
C LEU A 15 1.53 -8.18 14.34
N TYR A 16 0.35 -8.79 14.41
CA TYR A 16 0.13 -9.98 15.22
C TYR A 16 0.78 -11.24 14.64
N GLY A 17 1.17 -11.23 13.37
CA GLY A 17 1.98 -12.27 12.75
C GLY A 17 3.49 -12.11 12.99
N GLN A 18 3.94 -10.99 13.55
CA GLN A 18 5.38 -10.66 13.62
C GLN A 18 6.06 -11.14 14.90
N TYR A 19 5.29 -11.59 15.88
CA TYR A 19 5.79 -12.03 17.19
C TYR A 19 5.16 -13.35 17.58
N ASP A 20 5.89 -14.20 18.28
CA ASP A 20 5.33 -15.41 18.89
C ASP A 20 4.77 -15.14 20.30
N TYR A 21 3.87 -14.17 20.39
CA TYR A 21 3.14 -13.81 21.62
C TYR A 21 1.65 -13.69 21.37
N SER A 22 0.82 -13.88 22.39
CA SER A 22 -0.61 -13.62 22.26
C SER A 22 -0.88 -12.17 21.84
N ARG A 23 -2.03 -11.96 21.19
CA ARG A 23 -2.47 -10.62 20.79
C ARG A 23 -2.56 -9.66 21.98
N ARG A 24 -3.11 -10.10 23.11
CA ARG A 24 -3.20 -9.27 24.34
C ARG A 24 -1.83 -8.84 24.84
N ARG A 25 -0.84 -9.74 24.82
CA ARG A 25 0.52 -9.40 25.22
C ARG A 25 1.15 -8.35 24.31
N ILE A 26 0.93 -8.46 23.00
CA ILE A 26 1.40 -7.48 22.01
C ILE A 26 0.76 -6.11 22.27
N LEU A 27 -0.56 -6.08 22.53
CA LEU A 27 -1.31 -4.86 22.82
C LEU A 27 -0.86 -4.21 24.14
N ALA A 28 -0.64 -5.00 25.19
CA ALA A 28 -0.07 -4.54 26.45
C ALA A 28 1.36 -4.00 26.25
N GLY A 29 2.17 -4.65 25.41
CA GLY A 29 3.51 -4.17 25.04
C GLY A 29 3.48 -2.77 24.42
N LEU A 30 2.50 -2.48 23.55
CA LEU A 30 2.33 -1.14 22.97
C LEU A 30 1.99 -0.07 24.02
N LEU A 31 1.20 -0.41 25.04
CA LEU A 31 0.95 0.50 26.17
C LEU A 31 2.26 0.80 26.93
N LYS A 32 3.08 -0.23 27.18
CA LYS A 32 4.40 -0.05 27.84
C LYS A 32 5.39 0.77 27.01
N LEU A 33 5.27 0.78 25.68
CA LEU A 33 6.06 1.67 24.81
C LEU A 33 5.66 3.15 24.93
N GLY A 34 4.57 3.47 25.64
CA GLY A 34 4.18 4.83 25.97
C GLY A 34 3.01 5.37 25.13
N PHE A 35 2.21 4.50 24.51
CA PHE A 35 0.90 4.87 23.98
C PHE A 35 -0.15 4.84 25.08
N ASP A 36 -1.09 5.80 25.04
CA ASP A 36 -2.14 5.94 26.06
C ASP A 36 -3.38 5.11 25.73
N MET A 37 -3.56 4.77 24.46
CA MET A 37 -4.67 3.95 23.96
C MET A 37 -4.26 3.14 22.75
N ILE A 38 -4.78 1.92 22.65
CA ILE A 38 -4.64 1.08 21.47
C ILE A 38 -6.02 0.94 20.83
N TYR A 39 -6.09 1.17 19.51
CA TYR A 39 -7.30 0.94 18.75
C TYR A 39 -6.98 0.13 17.49
N GLU A 40 -7.43 -1.11 17.46
CA GLU A 40 -7.00 -2.08 16.48
C GLU A 40 -7.58 -1.81 15.10
N VAL A 41 -6.73 -1.73 14.08
CA VAL A 41 -7.19 -1.50 12.69
C VAL A 41 -8.06 -2.65 12.18
N ALA A 42 -7.87 -3.85 12.73
CA ALA A 42 -8.74 -4.99 12.52
C ALA A 42 -10.23 -4.67 12.80
N LYS A 43 -10.52 -3.75 13.73
CA LYS A 43 -11.91 -3.38 14.02
C LYS A 43 -12.53 -2.58 12.87
N GLY A 44 -11.78 -1.62 12.32
CA GLY A 44 -12.18 -0.93 11.11
C GLY A 44 -12.30 -1.87 9.92
N ALA A 45 -11.45 -2.90 9.83
CA ALA A 45 -11.49 -3.88 8.74
C ALA A 45 -12.81 -4.66 8.72
N GLU A 46 -13.30 -5.11 9.88
CA GLU A 46 -14.62 -5.75 9.99
C GLU A 46 -15.75 -4.82 9.53
N LEU A 47 -15.66 -3.53 9.85
CA LEU A 47 -16.66 -2.53 9.46
C LEU A 47 -16.63 -2.26 7.95
N VAL A 48 -15.43 -2.14 7.37
CA VAL A 48 -15.25 -1.98 5.92
C VAL A 48 -15.76 -3.20 5.17
N THR A 49 -15.50 -4.43 5.66
CA THR A 49 -16.08 -5.65 5.10
C THR A 49 -17.60 -5.63 5.15
N TYR A 50 -18.20 -5.22 6.26
CA TYR A 50 -19.65 -5.11 6.38
C TYR A 50 -20.23 -4.11 5.37
N ALA A 51 -19.64 -2.91 5.29
CA ALA A 51 -20.05 -1.89 4.34
C ALA A 51 -19.87 -2.34 2.87
N THR A 52 -18.82 -3.11 2.58
CA THR A 52 -18.57 -3.66 1.24
C THR A 52 -19.62 -4.71 0.86
N ASN A 53 -20.05 -5.58 1.79
CA ASN A 53 -21.17 -6.49 1.55
C ASN A 53 -22.46 -5.73 1.23
N MET A 54 -22.78 -4.69 2.01
CA MET A 54 -23.97 -3.86 1.75
C MET A 54 -23.89 -3.14 0.40
N LEU A 55 -22.69 -2.74 -0.02
CA LEU A 55 -22.47 -2.15 -1.33
C LEU A 55 -22.75 -3.18 -2.43
N LEU A 56 -22.17 -4.38 -2.34
CA LEU A 56 -22.33 -5.45 -3.33
C LEU A 56 -23.78 -5.95 -3.46
N ASP A 57 -24.56 -5.94 -2.37
CA ASP A 57 -25.99 -6.30 -2.40
C ASP A 57 -26.84 -5.29 -3.20
N LYS A 58 -26.34 -4.07 -3.47
CA LYS A 58 -27.06 -3.05 -4.26
C LYS A 58 -26.90 -3.34 -5.77
N PRO A 59 -27.97 -3.19 -6.57
CA PRO A 59 -27.87 -3.29 -8.03
C PRO A 59 -27.19 -2.06 -8.64
N GLY A 60 -26.72 -2.19 -9.89
CA GLY A 60 -26.24 -1.06 -10.69
C GLY A 60 -24.72 -0.90 -10.76
N HIS A 61 -23.96 -1.85 -10.20
CA HIS A 61 -22.50 -1.86 -10.31
C HIS A 61 -22.01 -2.42 -11.63
N THR A 62 -20.89 -1.88 -12.11
CA THR A 62 -20.08 -2.51 -13.16
C THR A 62 -19.07 -3.44 -12.51
N TYR A 63 -19.30 -4.75 -12.63
CA TYR A 63 -18.44 -5.75 -12.03
C TYR A 63 -17.16 -6.02 -12.84
N PRO A 64 -16.08 -6.49 -12.21
CA PRO A 64 -15.92 -6.66 -10.75
C PRO A 64 -15.67 -5.32 -10.03
N LEU A 65 -16.15 -5.18 -8.80
CA LEU A 65 -15.70 -4.12 -7.89
C LEU A 65 -14.31 -4.46 -7.34
N ILE A 66 -13.47 -3.46 -7.11
CA ILE A 66 -12.07 -3.61 -6.71
C ILE A 66 -11.87 -2.99 -5.33
N SER A 67 -11.28 -3.74 -4.40
CA SER A 67 -10.89 -3.25 -3.08
C SER A 67 -10.00 -2.02 -3.18
N SER A 68 -10.23 -1.06 -2.29
CA SER A 68 -9.45 0.16 -2.19
C SER A 68 -8.49 0.19 -0.99
N ALA A 69 -8.33 -0.94 -0.30
CA ALA A 69 -7.54 -1.04 0.92
C ALA A 69 -6.04 -0.79 0.69
N CYS A 70 -5.51 -1.25 -0.45
CA CYS A 70 -4.10 -1.14 -0.82
C CYS A 70 -3.81 0.15 -1.61
N PRO A 71 -3.11 1.15 -1.02
CA PRO A 71 -2.82 2.42 -1.70
C PRO A 71 -1.99 2.26 -2.97
N ALA A 72 -1.11 1.27 -3.00
CA ALA A 72 -0.27 1.00 -4.17
C ALA A 72 -1.10 0.50 -5.37
N VAL A 73 -2.13 -0.31 -5.12
CA VAL A 73 -3.05 -0.79 -6.16
C VAL A 73 -3.94 0.35 -6.65
N VAL A 74 -4.50 1.16 -5.74
CA VAL A 74 -5.26 2.36 -6.12
C VAL A 74 -4.41 3.29 -6.98
N LYS A 75 -3.15 3.50 -6.60
CA LYS A 75 -2.20 4.31 -7.37
C LYS A 75 -1.86 3.68 -8.72
N LEU A 76 -1.74 2.36 -8.81
CA LEU A 76 -1.56 1.65 -10.07
C LEU A 76 -2.74 1.90 -11.02
N ILE A 77 -3.98 1.78 -10.52
CA ILE A 77 -5.19 2.08 -11.29
C ILE A 77 -5.16 3.52 -11.81
N GLN A 78 -4.82 4.49 -10.95
CA GLN A 78 -4.70 5.90 -11.36
C GLN A 78 -3.69 6.15 -12.47
N VAL A 79 -2.67 5.31 -12.62
CA VAL A 79 -1.55 5.58 -13.53
C VAL A 79 -1.65 4.75 -14.81
N ARG A 80 -2.11 3.50 -14.71
CA ARG A 80 -2.04 2.52 -15.81
C ARG A 80 -3.40 1.98 -16.25
N PHE A 81 -4.40 1.94 -15.36
CA PHE A 81 -5.70 1.34 -15.65
C PHE A 81 -6.86 2.30 -15.35
N PRO A 82 -6.87 3.53 -15.94
CA PRO A 82 -7.86 4.55 -15.59
C PRO A 82 -9.31 4.12 -15.79
N ASP A 83 -9.57 3.20 -16.73
CA ASP A 83 -10.92 2.68 -17.00
C ASP A 83 -11.48 1.83 -15.84
N LEU A 84 -10.62 1.43 -14.90
CA LEU A 84 -11.02 0.71 -13.69
C LEU A 84 -11.32 1.64 -12.50
N ILE A 85 -11.15 2.96 -12.63
CA ILE A 85 -11.38 3.92 -11.52
C ILE A 85 -12.81 3.80 -10.97
N ASP A 86 -13.81 3.71 -11.85
CA ASP A 86 -15.22 3.62 -11.44
C ASP A 86 -15.59 2.27 -10.80
N ARG A 87 -14.71 1.27 -10.91
CA ARG A 87 -14.88 -0.05 -10.27
C ARG A 87 -14.31 -0.09 -8.85
N ILE A 88 -13.62 0.96 -8.40
CA ILE A 88 -13.04 0.98 -7.04
C ILE A 88 -14.12 1.16 -5.98
N VAL A 89 -14.07 0.36 -4.91
CA VAL A 89 -14.92 0.52 -3.73
C VAL A 89 -14.59 1.83 -3.00
N LYS A 90 -15.54 2.78 -3.04
CA LYS A 90 -15.40 4.14 -2.45
C LYS A 90 -15.68 4.18 -0.93
N ILE A 91 -15.10 3.25 -0.17
CA ILE A 91 -15.16 3.21 1.30
C ILE A 91 -13.78 3.58 1.85
N GLU A 92 -13.70 4.42 2.88
CA GLU A 92 -12.46 4.79 3.55
C GLU A 92 -11.72 3.52 4.03
N SER A 93 -10.39 3.52 3.94
CA SER A 93 -9.61 2.34 4.31
C SER A 93 -9.76 2.01 5.81
N PRO A 94 -9.56 0.74 6.23
CA PRO A 94 -9.67 0.33 7.64
C PRO A 94 -8.86 1.19 8.60
N MET A 95 -7.70 1.70 8.15
CA MET A 95 -6.85 2.63 8.89
C MET A 95 -7.59 3.93 9.22
N GLU A 96 -8.24 4.54 8.24
CA GLU A 96 -8.94 5.82 8.38
C GLU A 96 -10.23 5.68 9.19
N VAL A 97 -10.97 4.59 8.95
CA VAL A 97 -12.17 4.24 9.74
C VAL A 97 -11.79 4.04 11.22
N SER A 98 -10.71 3.28 11.47
CA SER A 98 -10.24 3.05 12.84
C SER A 98 -9.72 4.33 13.49
N ALA A 99 -9.04 5.20 12.74
CA ALA A 99 -8.60 6.50 13.25
C ALA A 99 -9.79 7.37 13.68
N ALA A 100 -10.83 7.47 12.85
CA ALA A 100 -12.04 8.23 13.17
C ALA A 100 -12.71 7.74 14.47
N MET A 101 -12.91 6.43 14.59
CA MET A 101 -13.51 5.82 15.78
C MET A 101 -12.64 6.00 17.03
N ALA A 102 -11.32 5.85 16.87
CA ALA A 102 -10.38 5.98 17.98
C ALA A 102 -10.31 7.42 18.53
N VAL A 103 -10.30 8.42 17.65
CA VAL A 103 -10.33 9.84 18.03
C VAL A 103 -11.61 10.15 18.78
N GLN A 104 -12.77 9.74 18.25
CA GLN A 104 -14.06 9.94 18.93
C GLN A 104 -14.05 9.34 20.34
N GLN A 105 -13.64 8.08 20.46
CA GLN A 105 -13.58 7.39 21.76
C GLN A 105 -12.58 8.07 22.72
N ALA A 106 -11.45 8.55 22.22
CA ALA A 106 -10.47 9.25 23.04
C ALA A 106 -10.97 10.63 23.51
N MET A 107 -11.68 11.38 22.66
CA MET A 107 -12.31 12.65 23.03
C MET A 107 -13.37 12.44 24.12
N GLU A 108 -14.23 11.43 23.98
CA GLU A 108 -15.24 11.08 24.97
C GLU A 108 -14.61 10.66 26.31
N LYS A 109 -13.52 9.89 26.27
CA LYS A 109 -12.83 9.39 27.47
C LYS A 109 -12.05 10.49 28.20
N THR A 110 -11.42 11.41 27.47
CA THR A 110 -10.41 12.33 28.03
C THR A 110 -10.90 13.78 28.13
N GLY A 111 -11.92 14.16 27.38
CA GLY A 111 -12.34 15.55 27.20
C GLY A 111 -11.33 16.42 26.43
N LEU A 112 -10.27 15.83 25.87
CA LEU A 112 -9.27 16.55 25.08
C LEU A 112 -9.84 16.90 23.70
N PRO A 113 -9.48 18.07 23.14
CA PRO A 113 -9.80 18.39 21.75
C PRO A 113 -8.98 17.50 20.80
N GLU A 114 -9.53 17.22 19.61
CA GLU A 114 -8.90 16.37 18.58
C GLU A 114 -7.43 16.75 18.30
N LYS A 115 -7.12 18.04 18.21
CA LYS A 115 -5.74 18.54 17.98
C LYS A 115 -4.70 18.12 19.03
N ASP A 116 -5.13 17.76 20.23
CA ASP A 116 -4.26 17.33 21.33
C ASP A 116 -4.10 15.80 21.37
N ILE A 117 -4.82 15.07 20.51
CA ILE A 117 -4.83 13.61 20.38
C ILE A 117 -4.03 13.23 19.14
N GLY A 118 -2.93 12.50 19.33
CA GLY A 118 -2.08 12.03 18.24
C GLY A 118 -2.38 10.60 17.84
N VAL A 119 -2.64 10.34 16.57
CA VAL A 119 -2.99 9.03 16.04
C VAL A 119 -1.83 8.47 15.21
N PHE A 120 -1.30 7.32 15.61
CA PHE A 120 -0.12 6.71 14.98
C PHE A 120 -0.42 5.30 14.44
N PHE A 121 -0.33 5.13 13.13
CA PHE A 121 -0.53 3.84 12.48
C PHE A 121 0.75 3.02 12.46
N ILE A 122 0.74 1.86 13.12
CA ILE A 122 1.85 0.91 13.10
C ILE A 122 1.67 0.01 11.89
N SER A 123 2.46 0.25 10.84
CA SER A 123 2.17 -0.21 9.49
C SER A 123 3.19 -1.21 8.94
N PRO A 124 2.74 -2.22 8.17
CA PRO A 124 3.61 -3.03 7.33
C PRO A 124 3.98 -2.35 6.00
N CYS A 125 3.39 -1.19 5.67
CA CYS A 125 3.32 -0.68 4.30
C CYS A 125 3.92 0.73 4.16
N ALA A 126 4.93 0.85 3.30
CA ALA A 126 5.49 2.15 2.94
C ALA A 126 4.48 3.07 2.22
N ALA A 127 3.58 2.49 1.40
CA ALA A 127 2.57 3.28 0.68
C ALA A 127 1.53 3.93 1.62
N LYS A 128 1.37 3.43 2.85
CA LYS A 128 0.52 4.11 3.86
C LYS A 128 1.20 5.35 4.44
N VAL A 129 2.53 5.42 4.46
CA VAL A 129 3.28 6.65 4.83
C VAL A 129 2.94 7.78 3.86
N THR A 130 2.89 7.49 2.56
CA THR A 130 2.50 8.46 1.54
C THR A 130 1.00 8.74 1.57
N ASN A 131 0.15 7.71 1.81
CA ASN A 131 -1.30 7.88 1.88
C ASN A 131 -1.71 8.85 2.99
N VAL A 132 -1.10 8.75 4.17
CA VAL A 132 -1.41 9.64 5.29
C VAL A 132 -1.08 11.11 4.96
N LYS A 133 0.01 11.35 4.21
CA LYS A 133 0.41 12.71 3.80
C LYS A 133 -0.42 13.26 2.63
N ALA A 134 -0.87 12.39 1.73
CA ALA A 134 -1.60 12.75 0.53
C ALA A 134 -2.70 11.71 0.22
N PRO A 135 -3.78 11.67 1.01
CA PRO A 135 -4.81 10.65 0.88
C PRO A 135 -5.56 10.75 -0.45
N TYR A 136 -5.97 9.59 -0.97
CA TYR A 136 -6.86 9.52 -2.13
C TYR A 136 -8.33 9.55 -1.74
N GLU A 137 -8.67 9.10 -0.52
CA GLU A 137 -10.05 8.98 -0.02
C GLU A 137 -10.69 10.34 0.35
N LYS A 138 -9.86 11.31 0.76
CA LYS A 138 -10.29 12.60 1.35
C LYS A 138 -9.20 13.68 1.29
N THR A 139 -9.46 14.87 1.82
CA THR A 139 -8.50 15.99 1.82
C THR A 139 -7.37 15.81 2.84
N THR A 140 -7.69 15.39 4.06
CA THR A 140 -6.71 15.19 5.15
C THR A 140 -6.93 13.86 5.85
N SER A 141 -5.84 13.17 6.18
CA SER A 141 -5.88 11.94 6.96
C SER A 141 -6.23 12.25 8.43
N ARG A 142 -6.88 11.31 9.11
CA ARG A 142 -7.06 11.35 10.58
C ARG A 142 -5.88 10.72 11.34
N VAL A 143 -4.85 10.31 10.61
CA VAL A 143 -3.63 9.71 11.16
C VAL A 143 -2.53 10.77 11.09
N ASP A 144 -1.86 11.03 12.22
CA ASP A 144 -0.78 12.03 12.31
C ASP A 144 0.58 11.48 11.90
N GLY A 145 0.75 10.16 11.96
CA GLY A 145 2.01 9.53 11.60
C GLY A 145 1.89 8.03 11.36
N VAL A 146 2.83 7.53 10.56
CA VAL A 146 2.99 6.10 10.32
C VAL A 146 4.32 5.67 10.92
N ILE A 147 4.29 4.58 11.67
CA ILE A 147 5.44 3.96 12.31
C ILE A 147 5.64 2.60 11.65
N ALA A 148 6.83 2.34 11.11
CA ALA A 148 7.14 1.04 10.54
C ALA A 148 7.14 -0.03 11.63
N ILE A 149 6.60 -1.21 11.35
CA ILE A 149 6.69 -2.36 12.27
C ILE A 149 8.17 -2.67 12.58
N SER A 150 9.03 -2.62 11.57
CA SER A 150 10.48 -2.82 11.70
C SER A 150 11.16 -1.84 12.66
N ASP A 151 10.72 -0.58 12.70
CA ASP A 151 11.32 0.46 13.57
C ASP A 151 11.08 0.18 15.05
N ILE A 152 9.90 -0.36 15.40
CA ILE A 152 9.55 -0.66 16.78
C ILE A 152 9.81 -2.11 17.18
N TYR A 153 10.23 -2.96 16.25
CA TYR A 153 10.23 -4.42 16.44
C TYR A 153 10.98 -4.86 17.70
N LYS A 154 12.23 -4.39 17.86
CA LYS A 154 13.08 -4.75 19.00
C LYS A 154 12.54 -4.21 20.33
N ASN A 155 12.05 -2.97 20.33
CA ASN A 155 11.53 -2.33 21.54
C ASN A 155 10.22 -2.97 21.97
N LEU A 156 9.33 -3.30 21.01
CA LEU A 156 8.08 -3.99 21.29
C LEU A 156 8.34 -5.43 21.76
N LEU A 157 9.32 -6.13 21.17
CA LEU A 157 9.72 -7.45 21.64
C LEU A 157 10.13 -7.42 23.11
N GLU A 158 10.93 -6.43 23.52
CA GLU A 158 11.34 -6.27 24.91
C GLU A 158 10.19 -5.87 25.83
N ALA A 159 9.33 -4.95 25.38
CA ALA A 159 8.11 -4.57 26.11
C ALA A 159 7.16 -5.76 26.31
N CYS A 160 7.00 -6.63 25.30
CA CYS A 160 6.21 -7.85 25.37
C CYS A 160 6.74 -8.82 26.43
N LYS A 161 8.07 -8.99 26.56
CA LYS A 161 8.64 -9.85 27.61
C LYS A 161 8.24 -9.38 29.01
N GLN A 162 8.16 -8.06 29.21
CA GLN A 162 7.81 -7.44 30.48
C GLN A 162 6.31 -7.30 30.70
N ALA A 163 5.50 -7.42 29.64
CA ALA A 163 4.05 -7.28 29.70
C ALA A 163 3.35 -8.57 30.12
N ASP A 164 2.36 -8.41 30.99
CA ASP A 164 1.35 -9.42 31.28
C ASP A 164 0.12 -9.22 30.37
N GLU A 165 -0.49 -10.32 29.95
CA GLU A 165 -1.68 -10.29 29.09
C GLU A 165 -2.89 -9.66 29.77
N SER A 166 -2.96 -9.73 31.09
CA SER A 166 -4.00 -9.09 31.91
C SER A 166 -3.90 -7.56 31.93
N GLU A 167 -2.80 -6.97 31.47
CA GLU A 167 -2.69 -5.51 31.33
C GLU A 167 -3.55 -4.98 30.16
N TYR A 168 -4.12 -5.86 29.33
CA TYR A 168 -5.00 -5.49 28.24
C TYR A 168 -6.24 -6.40 28.15
N ASP A 169 -7.32 -5.95 28.80
CA ASP A 169 -8.52 -6.77 29.02
C ASP A 169 -9.40 -7.00 27.78
N LYS A 170 -9.29 -6.15 26.75
CA LYS A 170 -10.30 -6.09 25.68
C LYS A 170 -9.72 -6.06 24.28
N GLU A 171 -9.72 -7.22 23.64
CA GLU A 171 -9.58 -7.36 22.18
C GLU A 171 -10.80 -6.76 21.48
N LEU A 172 -10.58 -5.76 20.61
CA LEU A 172 -11.66 -4.99 19.97
C LEU A 172 -12.23 -5.71 18.74
N ALA A 173 -11.34 -6.32 17.95
CA ALA A 173 -11.68 -7.04 16.72
C ALA A 173 -11.79 -8.55 16.94
N GLY A 174 -12.63 -9.21 16.15
CA GLY A 174 -12.67 -10.66 16.01
C GLY A 174 -11.81 -11.16 14.84
N PHE A 175 -11.93 -12.46 14.57
CA PHE A 175 -11.16 -13.18 13.55
C PHE A 175 -11.19 -12.50 12.17
N GLN A 176 -12.39 -12.07 11.73
CA GLN A 176 -12.58 -11.49 10.41
C GLN A 176 -11.74 -10.23 10.20
N GLY A 177 -11.54 -9.42 11.25
CA GLY A 177 -10.66 -8.26 11.18
C GLY A 177 -9.17 -8.62 11.21
N ILE A 178 -8.80 -9.69 11.91
CA ILE A 178 -7.41 -10.13 12.03
C ILE A 178 -6.90 -10.69 10.69
N ILE A 179 -7.72 -11.51 10.02
CA ILE A 179 -7.31 -12.24 8.83
C ILE A 179 -7.08 -11.35 7.61
N TRP A 180 -7.56 -10.10 7.61
CA TRP A 180 -7.26 -9.07 6.59
C TRP A 180 -5.76 -8.83 6.32
N ALA A 181 -4.87 -9.25 7.23
CA ALA A 181 -3.44 -9.19 6.96
C ALA A 181 -2.98 -10.18 5.87
N ASP A 182 -3.67 -11.32 5.74
CA ASP A 182 -3.39 -12.36 4.76
C ASP A 182 -4.14 -12.09 3.44
N THR A 183 -3.59 -12.58 2.32
CA THR A 183 -4.29 -12.54 1.03
C THR A 183 -5.59 -13.32 1.12
N GLY A 184 -6.70 -12.72 0.69
CA GLY A 184 -8.02 -13.31 0.75
C GLY A 184 -8.73 -13.03 2.09
N GLY A 185 -8.10 -12.28 2.99
CA GLY A 185 -8.67 -11.96 4.30
C GLY A 185 -9.85 -11.01 4.24
N GLU A 186 -9.85 -10.07 3.29
CA GLU A 186 -11.01 -9.22 3.02
C GLU A 186 -12.10 -10.03 2.31
N SER A 187 -11.71 -10.79 1.27
CA SER A 187 -12.59 -11.63 0.46
C SER A 187 -13.30 -12.71 1.28
N SER A 188 -12.67 -13.24 2.34
CA SER A 188 -13.29 -14.25 3.21
C SER A 188 -14.51 -13.73 3.97
N GLY A 189 -14.59 -12.41 4.16
CA GLY A 189 -15.69 -11.75 4.84
C GLY A 189 -16.81 -11.31 3.91
N ILE A 190 -16.60 -11.38 2.60
CA ILE A 190 -17.64 -11.11 1.60
C ILE A 190 -18.52 -12.36 1.46
N GLN A 191 -19.83 -12.17 1.57
CA GLN A 191 -20.83 -13.23 1.58
C GLN A 191 -21.64 -13.20 0.29
N LYS A 192 -22.05 -14.36 -0.22
CA LYS A 192 -22.96 -14.53 -1.38
C LYS A 192 -22.45 -13.99 -2.73
N HIS A 193 -21.27 -13.38 -2.79
CA HIS A 193 -20.65 -12.90 -4.03
C HIS A 193 -19.41 -13.71 -4.39
N LYS A 194 -19.12 -13.78 -5.69
CA LYS A 194 -17.91 -14.43 -6.22
C LYS A 194 -16.71 -13.50 -6.10
N THR A 195 -15.75 -13.88 -5.26
CA THR A 195 -14.55 -13.08 -4.99
C THR A 195 -13.30 -13.66 -5.66
N LEU A 196 -12.34 -12.79 -5.98
CA LEU A 196 -11.00 -13.17 -6.40
C LEU A 196 -9.99 -12.38 -5.56
N ALA A 197 -9.08 -13.09 -4.91
CA ALA A 197 -7.98 -12.48 -4.17
C ALA A 197 -6.66 -12.69 -4.93
N VAL A 198 -5.91 -11.62 -5.13
CA VAL A 198 -4.64 -11.63 -5.85
C VAL A 198 -3.60 -10.80 -5.10
N ASP A 199 -2.39 -11.32 -5.00
CA ASP A 199 -1.26 -10.64 -4.40
C ASP A 199 -0.01 -10.66 -5.27
N GLY A 200 0.83 -9.64 -5.10
CA GLY A 200 1.99 -9.38 -5.93
C GLY A 200 1.65 -8.49 -7.12
N ILE A 201 2.39 -7.39 -7.27
CA ILE A 201 2.06 -6.32 -8.23
C ILE A 201 1.96 -6.81 -9.69
N HIS A 202 2.77 -7.79 -10.09
CA HIS A 202 2.72 -8.37 -11.43
C HIS A 202 1.43 -9.17 -11.65
N HIS A 203 1.03 -10.01 -10.71
CA HIS A 203 -0.24 -10.73 -10.82
C HIS A 203 -1.45 -9.79 -10.78
N VAL A 204 -1.38 -8.70 -10.00
CA VAL A 204 -2.43 -7.66 -10.00
C VAL A 204 -2.55 -7.02 -11.38
N ILE A 205 -1.41 -6.68 -12.02
CA ILE A 205 -1.37 -6.16 -13.39
C ILE A 205 -2.03 -7.14 -14.37
N ASP A 206 -1.65 -8.42 -14.33
CA ASP A 206 -2.20 -9.44 -15.23
C ASP A 206 -3.74 -9.57 -15.07
N ILE A 207 -4.23 -9.50 -13.83
CA ILE A 207 -5.68 -9.51 -13.55
C ILE A 207 -6.37 -8.26 -14.10
N PHE A 208 -5.77 -7.08 -13.94
CA PHE A 208 -6.34 -5.83 -14.45
C PHE A 208 -6.38 -5.79 -15.98
N GLU A 209 -5.35 -6.27 -16.66
CA GLU A 209 -5.35 -6.44 -18.13
C GLU A 209 -6.48 -7.37 -18.59
N LYS A 210 -6.73 -8.47 -17.85
CA LYS A 210 -7.86 -9.36 -18.13
C LYS A 210 -9.22 -8.70 -17.93
N ILE A 211 -9.35 -7.72 -17.04
CA ILE A 211 -10.60 -6.97 -16.86
C ILE A 211 -10.81 -6.01 -18.03
N GLU A 212 -9.78 -5.29 -18.47
CA GLU A 212 -9.85 -4.36 -19.61
C GLU A 212 -10.11 -5.10 -20.94
N ASN A 213 -9.51 -6.27 -21.12
CA ASN A 213 -9.72 -7.12 -22.30
C ASN A 213 -11.05 -7.92 -22.25
N GLU A 214 -11.88 -7.70 -21.23
CA GLU A 214 -13.14 -8.42 -21.01
C GLU A 214 -12.97 -9.95 -20.91
N GLU A 215 -11.80 -10.45 -20.49
CA GLU A 215 -11.48 -11.87 -20.36
C GLU A 215 -11.83 -12.47 -18.99
N LEU A 216 -12.10 -11.64 -17.99
CA LEU A 216 -12.45 -12.08 -16.64
C LEU A 216 -13.98 -12.11 -16.46
N HIS A 217 -14.54 -13.31 -16.30
CA HIS A 217 -15.97 -13.51 -16.14
C HIS A 217 -16.35 -14.08 -14.79
N GLY A 218 -17.53 -13.68 -14.29
CA GLY A 218 -18.14 -14.28 -13.10
C GLY A 218 -17.44 -13.93 -11.78
N VAL A 219 -16.63 -12.89 -11.74
CA VAL A 219 -16.06 -12.30 -10.51
C VAL A 219 -16.80 -11.00 -10.23
N GLU A 220 -17.27 -10.82 -8.99
CA GLU A 220 -18.01 -9.64 -8.55
C GLU A 220 -17.15 -8.72 -7.69
N PHE A 221 -16.17 -9.27 -6.97
CA PHE A 221 -15.28 -8.50 -6.11
C PHE A 221 -13.84 -8.99 -6.19
N ILE A 222 -12.90 -8.05 -6.27
CA ILE A 222 -11.46 -8.31 -6.33
C ILE A 222 -10.75 -7.68 -5.15
N GLU A 223 -10.11 -8.51 -4.34
CA GLU A 223 -9.10 -8.10 -3.36
C GLU A 223 -7.73 -8.13 -4.05
N ALA A 224 -7.16 -6.96 -4.32
CA ALA A 224 -5.86 -6.82 -4.96
C ALA A 224 -4.84 -6.21 -4.00
N LEU A 225 -3.72 -6.90 -3.79
CA LEU A 225 -2.65 -6.51 -2.87
C LEU A 225 -1.31 -6.44 -3.62
N ALA A 226 -0.61 -5.30 -3.53
CA ALA A 226 0.64 -5.10 -4.27
C ALA A 226 1.81 -5.98 -3.79
N CYS A 227 1.84 -6.34 -2.51
CA CYS A 227 2.93 -7.13 -1.91
C CYS A 227 2.63 -8.62 -1.99
N THR A 228 3.63 -9.44 -2.32
CA THR A 228 3.50 -10.90 -2.28
C THR A 228 3.24 -11.38 -0.85
N GLY A 229 2.25 -12.24 -0.66
CA GLY A 229 1.77 -12.65 0.66
C GLY A 229 0.94 -11.57 1.39
N GLY A 230 0.43 -10.59 0.66
CA GLY A 230 -0.43 -9.55 1.20
C GLY A 230 0.28 -8.61 2.18
N CYS A 231 -0.45 -8.13 3.19
CA CYS A 231 0.11 -7.18 4.17
C CYS A 231 1.17 -7.82 5.08
N LEU A 232 1.23 -9.16 5.18
CA LEU A 232 2.27 -9.88 5.91
C LEU A 232 3.63 -9.81 5.20
N GLY A 233 3.64 -9.70 3.87
CA GLY A 233 4.84 -9.49 3.05
C GLY A 233 5.15 -8.02 2.78
N GLY A 234 4.56 -7.09 3.54
CA GLY A 234 4.82 -5.67 3.37
C GLY A 234 6.28 -5.30 3.67
N PRO A 235 6.86 -4.30 2.99
CA PRO A 235 8.30 -3.99 3.09
C PRO A 235 8.74 -3.44 4.45
N LEU A 236 7.80 -3.12 5.35
CA LEU A 236 8.10 -2.64 6.70
C LEU A 236 7.93 -3.71 7.78
N THR A 237 7.70 -4.97 7.40
CA THR A 237 7.67 -6.12 8.31
C THR A 237 9.07 -6.66 8.59
N VAL A 238 9.20 -7.58 9.54
CA VAL A 238 10.49 -8.20 9.93
C VAL A 238 10.46 -9.71 9.73
N GLU A 239 9.37 -10.36 10.14
CA GLU A 239 9.23 -11.80 10.02
C GLU A 239 8.99 -12.20 8.55
N ASN A 240 9.45 -13.40 8.20
CA ASN A 240 9.15 -14.00 6.90
C ASN A 240 7.62 -14.09 6.70
N PRO A 241 7.08 -13.71 5.53
CA PRO A 241 5.64 -13.64 5.32
C PRO A 241 4.91 -14.98 5.52
N TYR A 242 5.55 -16.10 5.16
CA TYR A 242 4.95 -17.44 5.32
C TYR A 242 4.93 -17.86 6.79
N VAL A 243 5.99 -17.56 7.54
CA VAL A 243 6.03 -17.80 9.00
C VAL A 243 5.01 -16.91 9.69
N ALA A 244 4.97 -15.63 9.35
CA ALA A 244 4.02 -14.67 9.91
C ALA A 244 2.56 -15.07 9.65
N LYS A 245 2.28 -15.62 8.47
CA LYS A 245 0.97 -16.19 8.12
C LYS A 245 0.60 -17.37 9.01
N THR A 246 1.52 -18.30 9.24
CA THR A 246 1.30 -19.44 10.16
C THR A 246 1.04 -18.97 11.59
N ILE A 247 1.84 -18.02 12.08
CA ILE A 247 1.66 -17.42 13.42
C ILE A 247 0.28 -16.78 13.53
N LEU A 248 -0.10 -15.96 12.55
CA LEU A 248 -1.39 -15.26 12.54
C LEU A 248 -2.56 -16.24 12.56
N ARG A 249 -2.54 -17.25 11.68
CA ARG A 249 -3.60 -18.26 11.58
C ARG A 249 -3.73 -19.10 12.84
N ASN A 250 -2.64 -19.58 13.42
CA ASN A 250 -2.68 -20.35 14.67
C ASN A 250 -3.28 -19.54 15.83
N LYS A 251 -3.01 -18.24 15.89
CA LYS A 251 -3.62 -17.35 16.90
C LYS A 251 -5.10 -17.12 16.64
N ALA A 252 -5.47 -17.02 15.36
CA ALA A 252 -6.82 -16.75 14.95
C ALA A 252 -7.72 -17.99 15.14
N ASP A 253 -7.21 -19.20 14.88
CA ASP A 253 -7.93 -20.47 15.07
C ASP A 253 -8.18 -20.82 16.55
N ASN A 254 -7.27 -20.40 17.44
CA ASN A 254 -7.42 -20.58 18.90
C ASN A 254 -8.45 -19.63 19.53
N GLN A 255 -8.98 -18.68 18.76
CA GLN A 255 -10.06 -17.80 19.21
C GLN A 255 -11.37 -18.32 18.62
N GLN A 256 -12.29 -18.81 19.47
CA GLN A 256 -13.64 -19.13 19.03
C GLN A 256 -14.20 -17.93 18.26
N PRO A 257 -14.81 -18.13 17.08
CA PRO A 257 -15.41 -17.04 16.33
C PRO A 257 -16.55 -16.47 17.17
N LYS A 258 -16.27 -15.41 17.93
CA LYS A 258 -17.31 -14.54 18.44
C LYS A 258 -17.95 -13.93 17.21
N LYS A 259 -19.12 -14.44 16.83
CA LYS A 259 -20.03 -13.81 15.87
C LYS A 259 -20.41 -12.45 16.45
N THR A 260 -19.54 -11.46 16.29
CA THR A 260 -19.88 -10.09 16.60
C THR A 260 -20.67 -9.62 15.39
N ARG A 261 -21.98 -9.85 15.42
CA ARG A 261 -22.89 -9.28 14.43
C ARG A 261 -22.83 -7.77 14.65
N MET A 262 -22.01 -7.09 13.87
CA MET A 262 -22.02 -5.62 13.86
C MET A 262 -23.25 -5.19 13.07
N GLU A 263 -24.27 -4.77 13.81
CA GLU A 263 -25.42 -4.07 13.27
C GLU A 263 -25.17 -2.59 13.49
N ILE A 264 -24.45 -1.98 12.56
CA ILE A 264 -24.27 -0.52 12.53
C ILE A 264 -25.29 0.03 11.52
N PRO A 265 -26.11 1.03 11.89
CA PRO A 265 -27.04 1.66 10.97
C PRO A 265 -26.33 2.16 9.70
N GLU A 266 -26.96 1.99 8.53
CA GLU A 266 -26.37 2.40 7.25
C GLU A 266 -26.00 3.89 7.22
N GLU A 267 -26.77 4.73 7.92
CA GLU A 267 -26.53 6.16 8.07
C GLU A 267 -25.19 6.48 8.76
N GLU A 268 -24.74 5.61 9.66
CA GLU A 268 -23.43 5.74 10.31
C GLU A 268 -22.29 5.32 9.38
N LEU A 269 -22.55 4.44 8.41
CA LEU A 269 -21.56 4.03 7.39
C LEU A 269 -21.27 5.14 6.38
N ASN A 270 -22.24 6.02 6.11
CA ASN A 270 -22.07 7.15 5.20
C ASN A 270 -20.96 8.11 5.64
N LYS A 271 -20.61 8.11 6.93
CA LYS A 271 -19.48 8.89 7.48
C LYS A 271 -18.11 8.41 6.99
N TYR A 272 -18.04 7.20 6.45
CA TYR A 272 -16.81 6.53 6.01
C TYR A 272 -16.75 6.32 4.49
N VAL A 273 -17.55 7.04 3.71
CA VAL A 273 -17.48 7.04 2.25
C VAL A 273 -16.46 8.10 1.81
N TRP A 274 -15.83 7.89 0.66
CA TRP A 274 -14.89 8.88 0.11
C TRP A 274 -15.56 10.22 -0.13
N THR A 275 -14.82 11.29 0.16
CA THR A 275 -15.25 12.67 -0.09
C THR A 275 -14.55 13.27 -1.31
N LYS A 276 -13.58 12.55 -1.88
CA LYS A 276 -12.78 12.97 -3.01
C LYS A 276 -12.86 11.94 -4.13
N ASP A 277 -12.97 12.43 -5.35
CA ASP A 277 -12.87 11.57 -6.52
C ASP A 277 -11.42 11.28 -6.90
N ILE A 278 -11.20 10.04 -7.32
CA ILE A 278 -9.95 9.62 -7.90
C ILE A 278 -9.86 10.12 -9.33
N GLN A 279 -8.74 10.76 -9.64
CA GLN A 279 -8.42 11.23 -10.99
C GLN A 279 -7.31 10.37 -11.59
N TYR A 280 -7.37 10.20 -12.90
CA TYR A 280 -6.25 9.69 -13.69
C TYR A 280 -5.01 10.58 -13.49
N LYS A 281 -3.86 9.95 -13.26
CA LYS A 281 -2.56 10.59 -13.07
C LYS A 281 -1.60 10.04 -14.13
N PRO A 282 -1.56 10.63 -15.32
CA PRO A 282 -0.63 10.24 -16.37
C PRO A 282 0.81 10.51 -15.92
N ILE A 283 1.48 9.52 -15.33
CA ILE A 283 2.92 9.62 -15.00
C ILE A 283 3.75 9.26 -16.22
N LEU A 284 3.27 8.32 -17.05
CA LEU A 284 3.96 7.81 -18.23
C LEU A 284 3.58 8.57 -19.52
N LYS A 285 2.82 9.67 -19.42
CA LYS A 285 2.45 10.45 -20.60
C LYS A 285 3.67 11.25 -21.07
N LEU A 286 4.15 10.92 -22.26
CA LEU A 286 5.32 11.55 -22.87
C LEU A 286 4.98 12.95 -23.38
N ASP A 287 3.82 13.10 -24.02
CA ASP A 287 3.27 14.37 -24.48
C ASP A 287 1.73 14.37 -24.42
N ASP A 288 1.12 15.56 -24.41
CA ASP A 288 -0.33 15.73 -24.46
C ASP A 288 -0.92 15.37 -25.83
N ASP A 289 -0.15 15.60 -26.89
CA ASP A 289 -0.48 15.22 -28.26
C ASP A 289 -0.14 13.74 -28.51
N PHE A 290 -1.12 12.97 -28.99
CA PHE A 290 -0.95 11.54 -29.25
C PHE A 290 0.13 11.24 -30.29
N GLY A 291 0.23 12.06 -31.34
CA GLY A 291 1.24 11.88 -32.40
C GLY A 291 2.64 12.10 -31.87
N VAL A 292 2.83 13.19 -31.11
CA VAL A 292 4.11 13.48 -30.46
C VAL A 292 4.47 12.40 -29.42
N ALA A 293 3.49 11.95 -28.63
CA ALA A 293 3.70 10.88 -27.66
C ALA A 293 4.13 9.57 -28.33
N MET A 294 3.59 9.24 -29.50
CA MET A 294 3.96 8.05 -30.26
C MET A 294 5.39 8.15 -30.83
N GLU A 295 5.77 9.31 -31.38
CA GLU A 295 7.15 9.55 -31.82
C GLU A 295 8.15 9.49 -30.66
N MET A 296 7.75 10.01 -29.49
CA MET A 296 8.55 9.94 -28.27
C MET A 296 8.69 8.49 -27.79
N LEU A 297 7.64 7.68 -27.90
CA LEU A 297 7.66 6.26 -27.51
C LEU A 297 8.60 5.45 -28.42
N GLU A 298 8.55 5.67 -29.73
CA GLU A 298 9.45 5.04 -30.70
C GLU A 298 10.92 5.39 -30.39
N LYS A 299 11.20 6.67 -30.14
CA LYS A 299 12.54 7.12 -29.70
C LYS A 299 12.97 6.51 -28.37
N LEU A 300 12.02 6.32 -27.44
CA LEU A 300 12.30 5.72 -26.13
C LEU A 300 12.74 4.28 -26.28
N GLU A 301 12.05 3.49 -27.11
CA GLU A 301 12.42 2.11 -27.41
C GLU A 301 13.80 2.06 -28.08
N GLU A 302 14.04 2.87 -29.10
CA GLU A 302 15.34 2.96 -29.79
C GLU A 302 16.48 3.32 -28.81
N ILE A 303 16.28 4.31 -27.93
CA ILE A 303 17.27 4.69 -26.93
C ILE A 303 17.47 3.56 -25.92
N THR A 304 16.39 2.92 -25.45
CA THR A 304 16.47 1.83 -24.47
C THR A 304 17.29 0.66 -25.02
N GLU A 305 17.05 0.26 -26.27
CA GLU A 305 17.82 -0.81 -26.93
C GLU A 305 19.29 -0.44 -27.15
N SER A 306 19.58 0.84 -27.39
CA SER A 306 20.95 1.31 -27.56
C SER A 306 21.73 1.42 -26.25
N LEU A 307 21.05 1.42 -25.10
CA LEU A 307 21.68 1.46 -23.78
C LEU A 307 22.06 0.04 -23.31
N PRO A 308 22.97 -0.11 -22.34
CA PRO A 308 23.47 -1.41 -21.89
C PRO A 308 22.43 -2.38 -21.32
N GLY A 309 21.18 -1.97 -21.10
CA GLY A 309 20.13 -2.78 -20.48
C GLY A 309 20.39 -3.13 -19.00
N LEU A 310 21.15 -2.30 -18.28
CA LEU A 310 21.54 -2.50 -16.88
C LEU A 310 20.73 -1.61 -15.92
N ASP A 311 20.33 -2.16 -14.78
CA ASP A 311 19.67 -1.43 -13.69
C ASP A 311 20.64 -1.02 -12.57
N CYS A 312 21.77 -0.42 -12.96
CA CYS A 312 22.89 -0.13 -12.04
C CYS A 312 22.78 1.20 -11.28
N GLY A 313 21.88 2.10 -11.67
CA GLY A 313 21.68 3.39 -10.98
C GLY A 313 22.79 4.44 -11.18
N ALA A 314 23.88 4.13 -11.91
CA ALA A 314 25.08 4.97 -11.94
C ALA A 314 24.88 6.38 -12.52
N CYS A 315 23.86 6.57 -13.35
CA CYS A 315 23.51 7.85 -13.97
C CYS A 315 22.41 8.62 -13.19
N GLY A 316 21.95 8.10 -12.06
CA GLY A 316 20.85 8.68 -11.28
C GLY A 316 19.45 8.16 -11.65
N ALA A 317 19.29 7.52 -12.81
CA ALA A 317 18.07 6.81 -13.17
C ALA A 317 18.08 5.35 -12.65
N PRO A 318 16.93 4.79 -12.19
CA PRO A 318 16.86 3.45 -11.60
C PRO A 318 17.17 2.32 -12.60
N GLY A 319 17.09 2.58 -13.90
CA GLY A 319 17.40 1.62 -14.96
C GLY A 319 17.56 2.28 -16.33
N CYS A 320 18.04 1.51 -17.32
CA CYS A 320 18.30 2.05 -18.67
C CYS A 320 17.04 2.59 -19.35
N ARG A 321 15.88 1.95 -19.15
CA ARG A 321 14.60 2.43 -19.69
C ARG A 321 14.17 3.76 -19.06
N ALA A 322 14.41 3.93 -17.76
CA ALA A 322 14.12 5.19 -17.08
C ALA A 322 15.04 6.32 -17.57
N LEU A 323 16.33 6.03 -17.77
CA LEU A 323 17.24 6.99 -18.41
C LEU A 323 16.78 7.35 -19.84
N ALA A 324 16.34 6.36 -20.62
CA ALA A 324 15.81 6.58 -21.96
C ALA A 324 14.58 7.51 -21.95
N GLU A 325 13.69 7.33 -20.98
CA GLU A 325 12.54 8.21 -20.78
C GLU A 325 12.97 9.65 -20.46
N ASP A 326 13.93 9.82 -19.54
CA ASP A 326 14.48 11.14 -19.21
C ASP A 326 15.13 11.82 -20.43
N ILE A 327 15.83 11.06 -21.28
CA ILE A 327 16.42 11.57 -22.52
C ILE A 327 15.35 12.04 -23.50
N VAL A 328 14.29 11.24 -23.70
CA VAL A 328 13.19 11.59 -24.61
C VAL A 328 12.43 12.81 -24.10
N ARG A 329 12.28 12.96 -22.78
CA ARG A 329 11.68 14.15 -22.15
C ARG A 329 12.62 15.37 -22.13
N GLY A 330 13.88 15.21 -22.54
CA GLY A 330 14.87 16.29 -22.57
C GLY A 330 15.44 16.67 -21.20
N THR A 331 15.22 15.87 -20.16
CA THR A 331 15.77 16.09 -18.81
C THR A 331 17.16 15.50 -18.63
N SER A 332 17.58 14.60 -19.53
CA SER A 332 18.90 13.93 -19.52
C SER A 332 19.46 13.76 -20.94
N ILE A 333 20.73 13.38 -21.05
CA ILE A 333 21.38 13.07 -22.33
C ILE A 333 22.05 11.70 -22.29
N LYS A 334 22.21 11.06 -23.45
CA LYS A 334 22.86 9.74 -23.59
C LYS A 334 24.24 9.63 -22.92
N ALA A 335 24.96 10.76 -22.82
CA ALA A 335 26.28 10.84 -22.20
C ALA A 335 26.27 10.72 -20.66
N ASP A 336 25.10 10.83 -20.02
CA ASP A 336 24.96 10.64 -18.58
C ASP A 336 25.15 9.16 -18.19
N CYS A 337 24.95 8.24 -19.15
CA CYS A 337 25.35 6.85 -18.97
C CYS A 337 26.88 6.71 -19.00
N ILE A 338 27.47 6.32 -17.88
CA ILE A 338 28.92 6.14 -17.74
C ILE A 338 29.52 5.13 -18.73
N VAL A 339 28.74 4.11 -19.12
CA VAL A 339 29.17 3.09 -20.08
C VAL A 339 29.27 3.69 -21.48
N GLU A 340 28.21 4.36 -21.94
CA GLU A 340 28.18 5.07 -23.22
C GLU A 340 29.25 6.16 -23.31
N LEU A 341 29.42 6.94 -22.24
CA LEU A 341 30.44 7.97 -22.17
C LEU A 341 31.84 7.38 -22.35
N ARG A 342 32.14 6.27 -21.66
CA ARG A 342 33.44 5.60 -21.76
C ARG A 342 33.72 5.11 -23.18
N ASP A 343 32.72 4.56 -23.86
CA ASP A 343 32.90 4.04 -25.22
C ASP A 343 33.01 5.16 -26.26
N LYS A 344 32.30 6.28 -26.07
CA LYS A 344 32.51 7.50 -26.87
C LYS A 344 33.92 8.06 -26.69
N VAL A 345 34.43 8.16 -25.47
CA VAL A 345 35.80 8.63 -25.20
C VAL A 345 36.83 7.75 -25.91
N LYS A 346 36.68 6.41 -25.83
CA LYS A 346 37.57 5.49 -26.58
C LYS A 346 37.51 5.68 -28.09
N LYS A 347 36.32 5.87 -28.67
CA LYS A 347 36.19 6.15 -30.12
C LYS A 347 36.90 7.44 -30.51
N LEU A 348 36.69 8.52 -29.75
CA LEU A 348 37.38 9.80 -29.99
C LEU A 348 38.90 9.67 -29.88
N GLU A 349 39.40 8.92 -28.89
CA GLU A 349 40.83 8.63 -28.78
C GLU A 349 41.39 7.89 -30.01
N GLN A 350 40.63 6.95 -30.56
CA GLN A 350 41.00 6.24 -31.79
C GLN A 350 41.01 7.15 -33.01
N GLU A 351 39.99 8.00 -33.17
CA GLU A 351 39.91 8.98 -34.26
C GLU A 351 41.06 10.00 -34.20
N ILE A 352 41.37 10.52 -33.01
CA ILE A 352 42.51 11.42 -32.79
C ILE A 352 43.82 10.72 -33.16
N LYS A 353 43.99 9.44 -32.81
CA LYS A 353 45.17 8.65 -33.22
C LYS A 353 45.26 8.49 -34.74
N GLN A 354 44.15 8.22 -35.43
CA GLN A 354 44.12 8.10 -36.88
C GLN A 354 44.45 9.42 -37.60
N LEU A 355 43.92 10.55 -37.09
CA LEU A 355 44.22 11.88 -37.63
C LEU A 355 45.69 12.28 -37.44
N LYS A 356 46.29 11.93 -36.28
CA LYS A 356 47.73 12.12 -36.03
C LYS A 356 48.60 11.19 -36.89
N GLY A 357 48.11 10.00 -37.24
CA GLY A 357 48.79 9.07 -38.15
C GLY A 357 48.85 9.56 -39.60
N LYS A 358 47.81 10.23 -40.09
CA LYS A 358 47.77 10.78 -41.46
C LYS A 358 48.70 11.99 -41.69
N LYS A 359 49.03 12.76 -40.65
CA LYS A 359 49.94 13.92 -40.75
C LYS A 359 51.44 13.58 -40.81
N LYS A 360 51.83 12.30 -40.76
CA LYS A 360 53.24 11.87 -40.81
C LYS A 360 53.74 11.47 -42.21
N CYS A 361 52.93 11.63 -43.26
CA CYS A 361 53.27 11.26 -44.65
C CYS A 361 53.35 12.46 -45.63
N GLU A 362 53.55 13.69 -45.14
CA GLU A 362 53.90 14.84 -46.01
C GLU A 362 55.36 15.26 -45.81
#